data_AF-W2SQA2-F1
#
_entry.id   AF-W2SQA2-F1
#
_cell.length_a   1.000
_cell.length_b   1.000
_cell.length_c   1.000
_cell.angle_alpha   90.00
_cell.angle_beta   90.00
_cell.angle_gamma   90.00
#
_symmetry.space_group_name_H-M   'P 1'
#
loop_
_entity.id
_entity.type
_entity.pdbx_description
1 polymer ?
#
loop_
_entity_poly.entity_id
_entity_poly.type
_entity_poly.pdbx_seq_one_letter_code
_entity_poly.pdbx_strand_id
1 'polypeptide(L)' 'MVICIYNARTLASEATIENLMMQAKKIKYDVIGLTETRRRHPLNVVYETGEELFLGTCDSRSVGGVGVLVNT' A
#
# COMPACT_ATOMS: atom_id res chain seq x y z
N MET A 1 -13.70 4.20 12.43
CA MET A 1 -12.24 4.30 12.45
C MET A 1 -11.60 2.96 12.77
N VAL A 2 -11.16 2.26 11.73
CA VAL A 2 -10.51 0.95 11.71
C VAL A 2 -9.16 1.13 11.04
N ILE A 3 -8.11 0.88 11.81
CA ILE A 3 -6.72 0.97 11.34
C ILE A 3 -6.14 -0.43 11.37
N CYS A 4 -5.59 -0.86 10.25
CA CYS A 4 -4.97 -2.18 10.09
C CYS A 4 -3.49 -2.02 9.75
N ILE A 5 -2.67 -2.98 10.14
CA ILE A 5 -1.28 -3.10 9.66
C ILE A 5 -1.18 -4.35 8.81
N TYR A 6 -0.64 -4.22 7.61
CA TYR A 6 -0.47 -5.30 6.67
C TYR A 6 0.97 -5.35 6.15
N ASN A 7 1.60 -6.51 6.30
CA ASN A 7 2.86 -6.78 5.63
C ASN A 7 2.57 -7.17 4.18
N ALA A 8 2.95 -6.30 3.25
CA ALA A 8 2.66 -6.50 1.83
C ALA A 8 3.60 -7.50 1.15
N ARG A 9 4.75 -7.80 1.77
CA ARG A 9 5.90 -8.56 1.23
C ARG A 9 6.54 -7.94 -0.02
N THR A 10 5.76 -7.36 -0.93
CA THR A 10 6.17 -6.57 -2.09
C THR A 10 4.99 -5.82 -2.69
N LEU A 11 5.18 -4.55 -3.02
CA LEU A 11 4.31 -3.68 -3.84
C LEU A 11 5.12 -3.01 -4.97
N ALA A 12 6.18 -3.68 -5.41
CA ALA A 12 7.11 -3.16 -6.40
C ALA A 12 6.50 -3.02 -7.81
N SER A 13 5.47 -3.80 -8.13
CA SER A 13 4.79 -3.79 -9.43
C SER A 13 3.32 -3.36 -9.33
N GLU A 14 2.76 -2.88 -10.43
CA GLU A 14 1.34 -2.53 -10.54
C GLU A 14 0.44 -3.73 -10.22
N ALA A 15 0.76 -4.92 -10.74
CA ALA A 15 0.01 -6.15 -10.45
C ALA A 15 -0.05 -6.49 -8.94
N THR A 16 1.03 -6.25 -8.19
CA THR A 16 1.02 -6.47 -6.73
C THR A 16 0.16 -5.45 -5.99
N ILE A 17 0.10 -4.22 -6.49
CA ILE A 17 -0.78 -3.17 -5.95
C ILE A 17 -2.24 -3.48 -6.26
N GLU A 18 -2.57 -3.86 -7.50
CA GLU A 18 -3.93 -4.26 -7.88
C GLU A 18 -4.44 -5.41 -7.01
N ASN A 19 -3.59 -6.40 -6.76
CA ASN A 19 -3.94 -7.51 -5.87
C ASN A 19 -4.19 -7.04 -4.42
N LEU A 20 -3.41 -6.09 -3.90
CA LEU A 20 -3.67 -5.46 -2.61
C LEU A 20 -5.05 -4.78 -2.60
N MET A 21 -5.36 -3.98 -3.63
CA MET A 21 -6.65 -3.27 -3.73
C MET A 21 -7.82 -4.26 -3.81
N MET A 22 -7.69 -5.35 -4.57
CA MET A 22 -8.72 -6.39 -4.66
C MET A 22 -8.96 -7.10 -3.31
N GLN A 23 -7.92 -7.30 -2.52
CA GLN A 23 -8.04 -7.91 -1.19
C GLN A 23 -8.57 -6.93 -0.14
N ALA A 24 -8.11 -5.68 -0.18
CA ALA A 24 -8.54 -4.64 0.75
C ALA A 24 -10.06 -4.44 0.66
N LYS A 25 -10.64 -4.43 -0.54
CA LYS A 25 -12.11 -4.38 -0.78
C LYS A 25 -12.95 -5.43 -0.03
N LYS A 26 -12.34 -6.52 0.44
CA LYS A 26 -13.04 -7.59 1.18
C LYS A 26 -13.13 -7.33 2.68
N ILE A 27 -12.42 -6.34 3.20
CA ILE A 27 -12.39 -5.99 4.62
C ILE A 27 -12.87 -4.54 4.82
N LYS A 28 -13.37 -4.23 6.02
CA LYS A 28 -13.63 -2.84 6.40
C LYS A 28 -12.34 -2.22 6.92
N TYR A 29 -11.97 -1.06 6.40
CA TYR A 29 -10.84 -0.26 6.85
C TYR A 29 -11.11 1.21 6.55
N ASP A 30 -10.55 2.07 7.40
CA ASP A 30 -10.41 3.50 7.11
C ASP A 30 -8.94 3.78 6.72
N VAL A 31 -7.97 3.08 7.35
CA VAL A 31 -6.54 3.18 7.03
C VAL A 31 -5.86 1.81 7.11
N ILE A 32 -4.99 1.50 6.15
CA ILE A 32 -4.08 0.35 6.19
C ILE A 32 -2.63 0.86 6.17
N GLY A 33 -1.91 0.66 7.27
CA GLY A 33 -0.45 0.80 7.29
C GLY A 33 0.22 -0.38 6.60
N LEU A 34 1.12 -0.11 5.67
CA LEU A 34 1.80 -1.10 4.85
C LEU A 34 3.28 -1.18 5.23
N THR A 35 3.79 -2.40 5.41
CA THR A 35 5.22 -2.66 5.62
C THR A 35 5.75 -3.61 4.56
N GLU A 36 7.07 -3.58 4.33
CA GLU A 36 7.74 -4.40 3.32
C GLU A 36 7.20 -4.16 1.90
N THR A 37 6.96 -2.89 1.54
CA THR A 37 6.47 -2.50 0.21
C THR A 37 7.51 -2.75 -0.87
N ARG A 38 8.81 -2.78 -0.53
CA ARG A 38 9.95 -3.02 -1.45
C ARG A 38 9.89 -2.20 -2.74
N ARG A 39 9.28 -1.01 -2.67
CA ARG A 39 9.08 -0.10 -3.80
C ARG A 39 10.33 0.78 -3.94
N ARG A 40 10.99 0.76 -5.11
CA ARG A 40 12.23 1.53 -5.34
C ARG A 40 11.98 3.03 -5.46
N HIS A 41 10.85 3.40 -6.07
CA HIS A 41 10.45 4.78 -6.30
C HIS A 41 9.18 5.07 -5.52
N PRO A 42 9.03 6.27 -4.92
CA PRO A 42 7.82 6.58 -4.19
C PRO A 42 6.62 6.55 -5.16
N LEU A 43 5.45 6.22 -4.62
CA LEU A 43 4.19 6.24 -5.36
C LEU A 43 3.17 7.04 -4.55
N ASN A 44 2.44 7.92 -5.21
CA ASN A 44 1.24 8.55 -4.69
C ASN A 44 0.16 8.47 -5.77
N VAL A 45 -0.95 7.79 -5.47
CA VAL A 45 -2.06 7.61 -6.40
C VAL A 45 -3.37 7.77 -5.63
N VAL A 46 -4.27 8.58 -6.18
CA VAL A 46 -5.67 8.65 -5.79
C VAL A 46 -6.47 7.90 -6.85
N TYR A 47 -7.24 6.89 -6.42
CA TYR A 47 -8.08 6.11 -7.31
C TYR A 47 -9.43 6.79 -7.53
N GLU A 48 -10.15 6.40 -8.60
CA GLU A 48 -11.51 6.90 -8.86
C GLU A 48 -12.49 6.60 -7.72
N THR A 49 -12.17 5.62 -6.88
CA THR A 49 -12.93 5.27 -5.67
C THR A 49 -12.73 6.26 -4.53
N GLY A 50 -11.80 7.22 -4.63
CA GLY A 50 -11.41 8.13 -3.55
C GLY A 50 -10.40 7.53 -2.57
N GLU A 51 -9.98 6.29 -2.79
CA GLU A 51 -8.91 5.67 -2.01
C GLU A 51 -7.55 6.25 -2.40
N GLU A 52 -6.71 6.53 -1.41
CA GLU A 52 -5.38 7.11 -1.61
C GLU A 52 -4.29 6.14 -1.17
N LEU A 53 -3.34 5.86 -2.07
CA LEU A 53 -2.20 4.99 -1.80
C LEU A 53 -0.90 5.79 -1.85
N PHE A 54 -0.19 5.79 -0.72
CA PHE A 54 1.15 6.34 -0.60
C PHE A 54 2.14 5.22 -0.32
N LEU A 55 3.17 5.09 -1.15
CA LEU A 55 4.29 4.17 -0.94
C LEU A 55 5.59 4.95 -0.85
N GLY A 56 6.28 4.81 0.27
CA GLY A 56 7.65 5.28 0.43
C GLY A 56 8.66 4.38 -0.28
N THR A 57 9.89 4.86 -0.39
CA THR A 57 11.01 4.09 -0.95
C THR A 57 11.57 3.09 0.05
N CYS A 58 11.97 1.92 -0.43
CA CYS A 58 12.88 1.03 0.31
C CYS A 58 14.34 1.49 0.17
N ASP A 59 15.23 0.94 1.00
CA ASP A 59 16.66 1.24 0.93
C ASP A 59 17.29 0.70 -0.37
N SER A 60 18.56 0.99 -0.63
CA SER A 60 19.27 0.53 -1.84
C SER A 60 19.33 -0.99 -1.99
N ARG A 61 19.04 -1.76 -0.94
CA ARG A 61 18.99 -3.22 -0.95
C ARG A 61 17.58 -3.76 -1.21
N SER A 62 16.63 -2.88 -1.52
CA SER A 62 15.22 -3.22 -1.69
C SER A 62 14.59 -3.87 -0.45
N VAL A 63 15.13 -3.57 0.74
CA VAL A 63 14.65 -4.11 2.01
C VAL A 63 13.70 -3.12 2.67
N GLY A 64 12.57 -3.63 3.18
CA GLY A 64 11.58 -2.83 3.89
C GLY A 64 10.73 -1.97 2.96
N GLY A 65 10.64 -0.68 3.29
CA GLY A 65 9.67 0.24 2.70
C GLY A 65 8.35 0.25 3.47
N VAL A 66 7.76 1.44 3.56
CA VAL A 66 6.50 1.69 4.25
C VAL A 66 5.51 2.33 3.30
N GLY A 67 4.23 2.24 3.62
CA GLY A 67 3.18 2.93 2.88
C GLY A 67 1.90 3.02 3.69
N VAL A 68 0.91 3.71 3.14
CA VAL A 68 -0.42 3.80 3.71
C VAL A 68 -1.46 3.77 2.59
N LEU A 69 -2.54 3.02 2.81
CA LEU A 69 -3.76 3.06 2.01
C LEU A 69 -4.86 3.69 2.86
N VAL A 70 -5.46 4.77 2.38
CA VAL A 70 -6.54 5.49 3.07
C VAL A 70 -7.82 5.35 2.27
N ASN A 71 -8.92 5.04 2.96
CA ASN A 71 -10.26 5.02 2.41
C ASN A 71 -11.03 6.20 3.01
N THR A 72 -11.33 7.20 2.18
CA THR A 72 -11.96 8.46 2.60
C THR A 72 -13.48 8.40 2.47
#